data_AF-A0A973PBG4-F1
#
_entry.id   AF-A0A973PBG4-F1
#
_cell.length_a   1.000
_cell.length_b   1.000
_cell.length_c   1.000
_cell.angle_alpha   90.00
_cell.angle_beta   90.00
_cell.angle_gamma   90.00
#
_symmetry.space_group_name_H-M   'P 1'
#
loop_
_entity.id
_entity.type
_entity.pdbx_description
1 polymer ?
#
loop_
_entity_poly.entity_id
_entity_poly.type
_entity_poly.pdbx_seq_one_letter_code
_entity_poly.pdbx_strand_id
1 'polypeptide(L)'
;MARRSTVQHGPRIAGDPELSARLDPADYDDMPPPRRPRRGGWSGGGGRWLVWTGRVILWALILVIVVNGVRAPFERFTQESAPVANGGERTTEGFPSASAMAFAAQFAGVYLGFDSVNAASRAGKLAAFLPDGADQQFGWDGNGKLGAAAVQPYDIEITDARNAVVSVAFQTGNRRMLLSVPVYYSGKDAGKRFVVSGRPALLPAPAVADLPQVAEAEGDDAAAAELRPQLEGFFKAYADGDTVGLQRYTAPGKSLPSFGGAVTFGQLKSVVVPVGGATREIQAVVSWGVPIGAPATGDANAAEPGAAGGHLEQAYRLTVEKQGDKWYVDDIRGAGRAVG
;
A
#
# COMPACT_ATOMS: atom_id res chain seq x y z
N MET A 1 -15.84 -40.99 -49.31
CA MET A 1 -17.07 -41.68 -48.88
C MET A 1 -17.53 -41.07 -47.57
N ALA A 2 -18.78 -40.59 -47.56
CA ALA A 2 -19.47 -40.02 -46.41
C ALA A 2 -20.06 -41.11 -45.49
N ARG A 3 -20.22 -40.78 -44.19
CA ARG A 3 -21.32 -41.15 -43.26
C ARG A 3 -20.88 -40.76 -41.82
N ARG A 4 -21.50 -39.74 -41.20
CA ARG A 4 -22.63 -39.82 -40.23
C ARG A 4 -22.25 -40.63 -38.97
N SER A 5 -22.01 -40.00 -37.82
CA SER A 5 -22.98 -39.47 -36.84
C SER A 5 -23.90 -40.54 -36.23
N THR A 6 -23.69 -40.87 -34.95
CA THR A 6 -24.75 -41.06 -33.92
C THR A 6 -24.11 -41.08 -32.53
N VAL A 7 -24.34 -40.02 -31.74
CA VAL A 7 -24.25 -40.04 -30.27
C VAL A 7 -25.60 -40.48 -29.75
N GLN A 8 -25.61 -41.50 -28.90
CA GLN A 8 -26.81 -42.09 -28.30
C GLN A 8 -26.97 -41.52 -26.88
N HIS A 9 -28.11 -40.87 -26.63
CA HIS A 9 -28.54 -40.35 -25.33
C HIS A 9 -29.20 -41.45 -24.49
N GLY A 10 -28.91 -41.44 -23.18
CA GLY A 10 -29.70 -42.06 -22.10
C GLY A 10 -30.40 -40.99 -21.25
N PRO A 11 -31.39 -41.36 -20.42
CA PRO A 11 -32.70 -40.68 -20.41
C PRO A 11 -32.89 -39.58 -19.36
N ARG A 12 -33.73 -38.60 -19.72
CA ARG A 12 -34.41 -37.63 -18.83
C ARG A 12 -35.73 -38.23 -18.32
N ILE A 13 -36.08 -37.91 -17.07
CA ILE A 13 -37.41 -38.09 -16.47
C ILE A 13 -38.15 -36.74 -16.50
N ALA A 14 -39.46 -36.83 -16.71
CA ALA A 14 -40.52 -35.83 -16.88
C ALA A 14 -40.58 -34.70 -15.82
N GLY A 15 -41.17 -33.54 -16.09
CA GLY A 15 -42.06 -33.19 -17.19
C GLY A 15 -42.40 -31.69 -17.23
N ASP A 16 -42.62 -31.24 -18.46
CA ASP A 16 -43.28 -30.01 -18.85
C ASP A 16 -44.53 -30.41 -19.64
N PRO A 17 -45.59 -29.60 -19.59
CA PRO A 17 -46.41 -29.40 -20.77
C PRO A 17 -46.31 -27.96 -21.25
N GLU A 18 -45.62 -27.77 -22.38
CA GLU A 18 -45.95 -26.70 -23.31
C GLU A 18 -47.39 -26.87 -23.82
N LEU A 19 -48.07 -25.76 -24.12
CA LEU A 19 -48.95 -25.69 -25.29
C LEU A 19 -49.17 -24.22 -25.69
N SER A 20 -48.67 -23.92 -26.87
CA SER A 20 -48.97 -22.78 -27.74
C SER A 20 -50.47 -22.57 -27.99
N ALA A 21 -50.93 -21.32 -27.99
CA ALA A 21 -52.01 -20.87 -28.87
C ALA A 21 -51.92 -19.36 -29.14
N ARG A 22 -51.73 -19.04 -30.42
CA ARG A 22 -51.88 -17.73 -31.04
C ARG A 22 -53.38 -17.50 -31.27
N LEU A 23 -53.87 -16.26 -31.12
CA LEU A 23 -54.88 -15.60 -31.97
C LEU A 23 -55.10 -14.16 -31.46
N ASP A 24 -55.23 -13.24 -32.42
CA ASP A 24 -55.45 -11.79 -32.31
C ASP A 24 -56.89 -11.51 -32.84
N PRO A 25 -57.31 -10.25 -33.05
CA PRO A 25 -58.08 -9.34 -32.18
C PRO A 25 -59.58 -9.25 -32.54
N ALA A 26 -60.40 -8.60 -31.67
CA ALA A 26 -61.50 -7.68 -32.01
C ALA A 26 -62.59 -7.61 -30.90
N ASP A 27 -63.02 -6.39 -30.62
CA ASP A 27 -64.35 -5.92 -30.17
C ASP A 27 -65.04 -6.60 -28.97
N TYR A 28 -65.33 -5.82 -27.94
CA TYR A 28 -66.66 -5.20 -27.82
C TYR A 28 -66.66 -4.17 -26.68
N ASP A 29 -66.98 -2.93 -27.08
CA ASP A 29 -67.52 -1.86 -26.24
C ASP A 29 -68.67 -2.35 -25.33
N ASP A 30 -68.72 -1.90 -24.08
CA ASP A 30 -69.91 -1.24 -23.51
C ASP A 30 -69.71 -0.81 -22.04
N MET A 31 -69.89 0.49 -21.82
CA MET A 31 -70.07 1.20 -20.53
C MET A 31 -71.56 1.11 -20.07
N PRO A 32 -72.06 1.69 -18.95
CA PRO A 32 -71.49 2.14 -17.66
C PRO A 32 -72.42 1.77 -16.42
N PRO A 33 -72.61 2.61 -15.36
CA PRO A 33 -72.28 2.35 -13.92
C PRO A 33 -73.55 2.23 -13.01
N PRO A 34 -73.56 2.21 -11.63
CA PRO A 34 -73.36 3.43 -10.81
C PRO A 34 -73.04 3.30 -9.26
N ARG A 35 -72.73 4.46 -8.65
CA ARG A 35 -73.08 4.95 -7.27
C ARG A 35 -72.27 4.55 -6.00
N ARG A 36 -71.28 5.43 -5.70
CA ARG A 36 -70.84 6.09 -4.43
C ARG A 36 -71.84 6.05 -3.22
N PRO A 37 -71.41 6.18 -1.93
CA PRO A 37 -70.53 7.27 -1.48
C PRO A 37 -69.57 7.10 -0.26
N ARG A 38 -68.71 8.12 -0.21
CA ARG A 38 -67.70 8.62 0.74
C ARG A 38 -68.03 8.61 2.24
N ARG A 39 -66.99 8.33 3.04
CA ARG A 39 -66.45 9.09 4.21
C ARG A 39 -65.10 8.44 4.55
N GLY A 40 -63.97 9.08 4.82
CA GLY A 40 -63.58 10.46 5.06
C GLY A 40 -62.28 10.38 5.88
N GLY A 41 -61.23 11.11 5.51
CA GLY A 41 -59.97 11.16 6.27
C GLY A 41 -58.84 11.87 5.54
N TRP A 42 -58.60 13.13 5.92
CA TRP A 42 -57.39 13.96 5.71
C TRP A 42 -56.07 13.16 5.87
N SER A 43 -54.89 13.51 5.33
CA SER A 43 -54.29 14.77 4.85
C SER A 43 -52.93 14.46 4.16
N GLY A 44 -52.43 15.41 3.35
CA GLY A 44 -50.99 15.57 3.03
C GLY A 44 -50.42 14.58 2.01
N GLY A 45 -49.49 14.92 1.14
CA GLY A 45 -48.65 16.08 0.97
C GLY A 45 -47.62 15.70 -0.11
N GLY A 46 -47.18 16.67 -0.92
CA GLY A 46 -46.26 16.44 -2.02
C GLY A 46 -44.98 15.72 -1.57
N GLY A 47 -44.67 14.59 -2.21
CA GLY A 47 -43.49 13.80 -1.82
C GLY A 47 -42.81 13.03 -2.96
N ARG A 48 -43.27 13.16 -4.21
CA ARG A 48 -42.71 12.39 -5.34
C ARG A 48 -41.81 13.19 -6.28
N TRP A 49 -41.81 14.53 -6.18
CA TRP A 49 -40.93 15.37 -6.99
C TRP A 49 -39.53 15.54 -6.38
N LEU A 50 -39.42 15.57 -5.04
CA LEU A 50 -38.13 15.62 -4.33
C LEU A 50 -37.26 14.37 -4.55
N VAL A 51 -37.87 13.20 -4.79
CA VAL A 51 -37.11 11.96 -5.03
C VAL A 51 -36.39 12.01 -6.39
N TRP A 52 -36.95 12.74 -7.36
CA TRP A 52 -36.40 12.81 -8.71
C TRP A 52 -35.24 13.81 -8.80
N THR A 53 -35.37 15.00 -8.21
CA THR A 53 -34.25 15.93 -8.04
C THR A 53 -33.15 15.37 -7.14
N GLY A 54 -33.53 14.67 -6.05
CA GLY A 54 -32.57 14.00 -5.17
C GLY A 54 -31.72 12.95 -5.89
N ARG A 55 -32.30 12.19 -6.83
CA ARG A 55 -31.55 11.21 -7.63
C ARG A 55 -30.63 11.83 -8.68
N VAL A 56 -31.02 12.93 -9.32
CA VAL A 56 -30.15 13.64 -10.27
C VAL A 56 -28.96 14.25 -9.55
N ILE A 57 -29.18 14.82 -8.36
CA ILE A 57 -28.10 15.33 -7.50
C ILE A 57 -27.23 14.19 -7.01
N LEU A 58 -27.81 13.05 -6.63
CA LEU A 58 -27.06 11.85 -6.22
C LEU A 58 -26.19 11.31 -7.35
N TRP A 59 -26.73 11.21 -8.57
CA TRP A 59 -25.97 10.76 -9.74
C TRP A 59 -24.88 11.77 -10.14
N ALA A 60 -25.15 13.07 -10.04
CA ALA A 60 -24.14 14.10 -10.25
C ALA A 60 -23.04 14.06 -9.16
N LEU A 61 -23.41 13.81 -7.90
CA LEU A 61 -22.48 13.65 -6.79
C LEU A 61 -21.63 12.39 -6.96
N ILE A 62 -22.23 11.27 -7.36
CA ILE A 62 -21.50 10.02 -7.68
C ILE A 62 -20.55 10.25 -8.86
N LEU A 63 -20.97 10.94 -9.91
CA LEU A 63 -20.10 11.27 -11.05
C LEU A 63 -18.93 12.16 -10.62
N VAL A 64 -19.17 13.17 -9.78
CA VAL A 64 -18.12 14.03 -9.22
C VAL A 64 -17.19 13.24 -8.29
N ILE A 65 -17.70 12.31 -7.48
CA ILE A 65 -16.91 11.43 -6.61
C ILE A 65 -16.12 10.42 -7.43
N VAL A 66 -16.62 9.94 -8.57
CA VAL A 66 -15.85 9.04 -9.45
C VAL A 66 -14.78 9.80 -10.24
N VAL A 67 -15.04 11.05 -10.62
CA VAL A 67 -14.07 11.91 -11.33
C VAL A 67 -13.02 12.52 -10.38
N ASN A 68 -13.37 12.83 -9.13
CA ASN A 68 -12.43 13.29 -8.09
C ASN A 68 -11.86 12.16 -7.20
N GLY A 69 -12.50 11.00 -7.13
CA GLY A 69 -12.11 9.87 -6.27
C GLY A 69 -10.88 9.11 -6.75
N VAL A 70 -10.43 9.36 -7.98
CA VAL A 70 -9.14 8.87 -8.50
C VAL A 70 -7.96 9.78 -8.04
N ARG A 71 -8.22 10.92 -7.39
CA ARG A 71 -7.16 11.78 -6.80
C ARG A 71 -6.81 11.43 -5.35
N ALA A 72 -7.67 10.72 -4.62
CA ALA A 72 -7.52 10.58 -3.17
C ALA A 72 -6.43 9.61 -2.65
N PRO A 73 -5.84 8.67 -3.42
CA PRO A 73 -4.65 7.97 -2.93
C PRO A 73 -3.35 8.72 -3.24
N PHE A 74 -3.37 9.80 -4.03
CA PHE A 74 -2.14 10.52 -4.44
C PHE A 74 -1.81 11.75 -3.60
N GLU A 75 -2.73 12.28 -2.79
CA GLU A 75 -2.46 13.43 -1.90
C GLU A 75 -1.85 13.03 -0.55
N ARG A 76 -1.86 11.73 -0.19
CA ARG A 76 -1.20 11.23 1.04
C ARG A 76 0.32 11.07 0.93
N PHE A 77 0.90 11.24 -0.27
CA PHE A 77 2.37 11.28 -0.43
C PHE A 77 2.94 12.71 -0.40
N THR A 78 2.10 13.74 -0.32
CA THR A 78 2.53 15.15 -0.26
C THR A 78 2.40 15.80 1.12
N GLN A 79 1.94 15.07 2.15
CA GLN A 79 2.01 15.53 3.53
C GLN A 79 3.28 14.98 4.20
N GLU A 80 4.30 15.85 4.23
CA GLU A 80 5.44 15.82 5.15
C GLU A 80 6.12 14.47 5.37
N SER A 81 6.84 14.00 4.33
CA SER A 81 8.05 13.23 4.60
C SER A 81 9.16 14.23 4.99
N ALA A 82 9.40 14.33 6.30
CA ALA A 82 10.65 14.87 6.83
C ALA A 82 11.84 14.22 6.09
N PRO A 83 12.94 14.94 5.84
CA PRO A 83 14.03 14.41 5.03
C PRO A 83 14.65 13.20 5.75
N VAL A 84 14.43 12.01 5.20
CA VAL A 84 15.21 10.83 5.59
C VAL A 84 16.60 11.07 5.01
N ALA A 85 17.53 11.45 5.89
CA ALA A 85 18.95 11.55 5.58
C ALA A 85 19.48 10.13 5.29
N ASN A 86 19.37 9.70 4.04
CA ASN A 86 20.16 8.57 3.55
C ASN A 86 21.57 9.08 3.27
N GLY A 87 22.50 8.55 4.07
CA GLY A 87 23.88 8.99 4.13
C GLY A 87 24.67 8.76 2.84
N GLY A 88 25.72 9.57 2.73
CA GLY A 88 26.74 9.49 1.69
C GLY A 88 26.61 10.58 0.64
N GLU A 89 26.80 11.84 1.04
CA GLU A 89 27.21 12.89 0.12
C GLU A 89 28.51 12.46 -0.57
N ARG A 90 28.39 11.81 -1.74
CA ARG A 90 29.41 12.00 -2.77
C ARG A 90 29.11 13.32 -3.41
N THR A 91 29.66 14.39 -2.82
CA THR A 91 29.90 15.66 -3.51
C THR A 91 30.82 15.39 -4.69
N THR A 92 30.26 14.84 -5.77
CA THR A 92 30.88 14.92 -7.08
C THR A 92 30.57 16.34 -7.53
N GLU A 93 31.53 17.24 -7.37
CA GLU A 93 31.40 18.66 -7.70
C GLU A 93 30.71 18.84 -9.05
N GLY A 94 29.48 19.38 -9.05
CA GLY A 94 28.82 19.88 -10.26
C GLY A 94 27.34 19.50 -10.41
N PHE A 95 26.99 18.22 -10.30
CA PHE A 95 25.64 17.75 -10.66
C PHE A 95 24.68 17.63 -9.45
N PRO A 96 23.51 18.29 -9.46
CA PRO A 96 22.54 18.25 -8.36
C PRO A 96 21.71 16.95 -8.33
N SER A 97 22.28 15.89 -7.78
CA SER A 97 21.71 14.52 -7.76
C SER A 97 20.30 14.43 -7.17
N ALA A 98 20.07 14.98 -5.97
CA ALA A 98 18.77 14.88 -5.29
C ALA A 98 17.64 15.54 -6.11
N SER A 99 17.91 16.71 -6.69
CA SER A 99 16.94 17.41 -7.54
C SER A 99 16.68 16.68 -8.86
N ALA A 100 17.72 16.08 -9.46
CA ALA A 100 17.57 15.27 -10.67
C ALA A 100 16.76 14.00 -10.42
N MET A 101 16.99 13.33 -9.29
CA MET A 101 16.19 12.16 -8.87
C MET A 101 14.70 12.51 -8.71
N ALA A 102 14.41 13.64 -8.04
CA ALA A 102 13.03 14.11 -7.89
C ALA A 102 12.39 14.47 -9.24
N PHE A 103 13.13 15.18 -10.12
CA PHE A 103 12.68 15.52 -11.48
C PHE A 103 12.36 14.26 -12.29
N ALA A 104 13.24 13.26 -12.29
CA ALA A 104 13.05 12.01 -13.02
C ALA A 104 11.87 11.19 -12.47
N ALA A 105 11.64 11.17 -11.15
CA ALA A 105 10.49 10.49 -10.57
C ALA A 105 9.15 11.16 -10.97
N GLN A 106 9.11 12.50 -11.03
CA GLN A 106 7.94 13.23 -11.52
C GLN A 106 7.68 12.95 -13.00
N PHE A 107 8.73 13.00 -13.84
CA PHE A 107 8.64 12.59 -15.24
C PHE A 107 8.11 11.16 -15.38
N ALA A 108 8.67 10.21 -14.64
CA ALA A 108 8.27 8.81 -14.70
C ALA A 108 6.80 8.61 -14.32
N GLY A 109 6.30 9.34 -13.32
CA GLY A 109 4.88 9.32 -12.95
C GLY A 109 3.95 9.72 -14.09
N VAL A 110 4.33 10.71 -14.91
CA VAL A 110 3.56 11.12 -16.09
C VAL A 110 3.78 10.17 -17.27
N TYR A 111 5.02 9.75 -17.50
CA TYR A 111 5.41 8.90 -18.63
C TYR A 111 4.77 7.51 -18.55
N LEU A 112 4.73 6.92 -17.35
CA LEU A 112 4.24 5.54 -17.13
C LEU A 112 2.72 5.46 -16.93
N GLY A 113 2.04 6.57 -16.65
CA GLY A 113 0.59 6.64 -16.51
C GLY A 113 -0.12 6.80 -17.86
N PHE A 114 0.09 5.87 -18.79
CA PHE A 114 -0.50 5.94 -20.13
C PHE A 114 -1.92 5.36 -20.18
N ASP A 115 -2.85 6.11 -20.75
CA ASP A 115 -4.16 5.63 -21.18
C ASP A 115 -4.47 6.27 -22.53
N SER A 116 -4.80 5.46 -23.54
CA SER A 116 -5.13 5.93 -24.89
C SER A 116 -6.25 6.98 -24.90
N VAL A 117 -7.21 6.89 -23.96
CA VAL A 117 -8.31 7.86 -23.84
C VAL A 117 -7.82 9.24 -23.39
N ASN A 118 -6.77 9.28 -22.56
CA ASN A 118 -6.24 10.51 -21.96
C ASN A 118 -4.86 10.91 -22.53
N ALA A 119 -4.48 10.37 -23.69
CA ALA A 119 -3.14 10.54 -24.26
C ALA A 119 -2.75 12.00 -24.49
N ALA A 120 -3.70 12.86 -24.91
CA ALA A 120 -3.45 14.29 -25.10
C ALA A 120 -3.21 15.03 -23.77
N SER A 121 -3.96 14.71 -22.72
CA SER A 121 -3.75 15.30 -21.39
C SER A 121 -2.39 14.91 -20.81
N ARG A 122 -2.00 13.65 -20.98
CA ARG A 122 -0.67 13.15 -20.59
C ARG A 122 0.45 13.87 -21.35
N ALA A 123 0.33 14.01 -22.67
CA ALA A 123 1.29 14.73 -23.50
C ALA A 123 1.49 16.18 -23.04
N GLY A 124 0.41 16.89 -22.70
CA GLY A 124 0.50 18.25 -22.15
C GLY A 124 1.26 18.32 -20.82
N LYS A 125 1.10 17.33 -19.94
CA LYS A 125 1.89 17.24 -18.69
C LYS A 125 3.35 16.87 -18.97
N LEU A 126 3.60 16.04 -19.97
CA LEU A 126 4.94 15.57 -20.32
C LEU A 126 5.81 16.70 -20.88
N ALA A 127 5.21 17.68 -21.56
CA ALA A 127 5.91 18.81 -22.15
C ALA A 127 6.79 19.59 -21.14
N ALA A 128 6.43 19.62 -19.85
CA ALA A 128 7.23 20.28 -18.81
C ALA A 128 8.60 19.61 -18.56
N PHE A 129 8.80 18.38 -19.04
CA PHE A 129 10.01 17.59 -18.83
C PHE A 129 10.85 17.40 -20.10
N LEU A 130 10.30 17.74 -21.26
CA LEU A 130 10.89 17.46 -22.57
C LEU A 130 11.54 18.71 -23.18
N PRO A 131 12.56 18.55 -24.04
CA PRO A 131 13.09 19.67 -24.79
C PRO A 131 12.08 20.16 -25.83
N ASP A 132 12.19 21.43 -26.22
CA ASP A 132 11.36 22.01 -27.27
C ASP A 132 11.47 21.20 -28.56
N GLY A 133 10.33 20.91 -29.19
CA GLY A 133 10.27 20.13 -30.43
C GLY A 133 10.37 18.60 -30.24
N ALA A 134 10.43 18.09 -29.01
CA ALA A 134 10.32 16.66 -28.77
C ALA A 134 8.94 16.09 -29.18
N ASP A 135 8.92 14.81 -29.54
CA ASP A 135 7.67 14.07 -29.74
C ASP A 135 6.85 14.07 -28.45
N GLN A 136 5.62 14.58 -28.53
CA GLN A 136 4.69 14.71 -27.41
C GLN A 136 4.26 13.37 -26.81
N GLN A 137 4.31 12.29 -27.59
CA GLN A 137 4.04 10.95 -27.08
C GLN A 137 5.29 10.29 -26.48
N PHE A 138 6.47 10.78 -26.85
CA PHE A 138 7.78 10.38 -26.35
C PHE A 138 8.03 8.87 -26.38
N GLY A 139 7.61 8.20 -27.45
CA GLY A 139 7.78 6.76 -27.65
C GLY A 139 6.54 5.90 -27.43
N TRP A 140 5.43 6.47 -26.96
CA TRP A 140 4.12 5.81 -26.98
C TRP A 140 3.49 5.87 -28.37
N ASP A 141 2.88 4.78 -28.82
CA ASP A 141 2.20 4.69 -30.12
C ASP A 141 0.73 5.17 -30.08
N GLY A 142 0.25 5.56 -28.90
CA GLY A 142 -1.14 6.01 -28.69
C GLY A 142 -2.09 4.90 -28.25
N ASN A 143 -1.64 3.64 -28.17
CA ASN A 143 -2.51 2.49 -27.93
C ASN A 143 -2.31 1.87 -26.54
N GLY A 144 -3.36 1.24 -26.03
CA GLY A 144 -3.32 0.48 -24.79
C GLY A 144 -3.31 1.34 -23.53
N LYS A 145 -2.89 0.71 -22.43
CA LYS A 145 -2.84 1.32 -21.09
C LYS A 145 -1.64 0.79 -20.32
N LEU A 146 -1.01 1.67 -19.55
CA LEU A 146 -0.01 1.33 -18.54
C LEU A 146 -0.34 2.09 -17.26
N GLY A 147 -0.40 1.34 -16.16
CA GLY A 147 -0.50 1.90 -14.81
C GLY A 147 0.78 1.61 -14.05
N ALA A 148 1.33 2.65 -13.44
CA ALA A 148 2.42 2.56 -12.49
C ALA A 148 1.99 3.05 -11.11
N ALA A 149 2.37 2.30 -10.08
CA ALA A 149 2.24 2.64 -8.68
C ALA A 149 3.62 2.67 -8.03
N ALA A 150 3.71 3.25 -6.82
CA ALA A 150 4.94 3.29 -6.02
C ALA A 150 6.18 3.77 -6.82
N VAL A 151 6.00 4.83 -7.62
CA VAL A 151 7.08 5.44 -8.42
C VAL A 151 8.04 6.16 -7.47
N GLN A 152 9.29 5.72 -7.44
CA GLN A 152 10.32 6.26 -6.54
C GLN A 152 11.71 6.24 -7.19
N PRO A 153 12.56 7.24 -6.94
CA PRO A 153 13.97 7.17 -7.32
C PRO A 153 14.62 5.90 -6.77
N TYR A 154 15.46 5.26 -7.58
CA TYR A 154 16.20 4.06 -7.20
C TYR A 154 17.70 4.32 -7.13
N ASP A 155 18.28 4.86 -8.20
CA ASP A 155 19.71 5.12 -8.30
C ASP A 155 20.00 6.25 -9.31
N ILE A 156 21.22 6.79 -9.29
CA ILE A 156 21.71 7.74 -10.28
C ILE A 156 23.14 7.42 -10.70
N GLU A 157 23.36 7.36 -12.00
CA GLU A 157 24.68 7.31 -12.60
C GLU A 157 25.03 8.70 -13.16
N ILE A 158 25.95 9.40 -12.52
CA ILE A 158 26.41 10.72 -12.99
C ILE A 158 27.50 10.51 -14.03
N THR A 159 27.24 10.96 -15.26
CA THR A 159 28.20 10.89 -16.36
C THR A 159 29.15 12.07 -16.33
N ASP A 160 28.64 13.28 -16.07
CA ASP A 160 29.42 14.51 -15.95
C ASP A 160 28.66 15.59 -15.16
N ALA A 161 29.19 16.82 -15.10
CA ALA A 161 28.60 17.94 -14.35
C ALA A 161 27.19 18.37 -14.81
N ARG A 162 26.75 17.93 -16.00
CA ARG A 162 25.48 18.27 -16.63
C ARG A 162 24.63 17.06 -17.01
N ASN A 163 25.19 15.86 -17.08
CA ASN A 163 24.48 14.67 -17.54
C ASN A 163 24.47 13.57 -16.48
N ALA A 164 23.32 12.95 -16.29
CA ALA A 164 23.16 11.76 -15.49
C ALA A 164 22.05 10.86 -16.03
N VAL A 165 22.08 9.57 -15.68
CA VAL A 165 20.97 8.64 -15.90
C VAL A 165 20.38 8.28 -14.55
N VAL A 166 19.10 8.62 -14.36
CA VAL A 166 18.38 8.28 -13.13
C VAL A 166 17.59 7.00 -13.36
N SER A 167 17.76 6.01 -12.50
CA SER A 167 16.89 4.83 -12.45
C SER A 167 15.74 5.09 -11.49
N VAL A 168 14.50 4.88 -11.94
CA VAL A 168 13.27 5.06 -11.16
C VAL A 168 12.58 3.72 -11.03
N ALA A 169 12.35 3.26 -9.80
CA ALA A 169 11.60 2.05 -9.53
C ALA A 169 10.09 2.33 -9.55
N PHE A 170 9.32 1.39 -10.10
CA PHE A 170 7.86 1.44 -10.07
C PHE A 170 7.26 0.03 -10.04
N GLN A 171 5.99 -0.05 -9.69
CA GLN A 171 5.20 -1.28 -9.71
C GLN A 171 4.14 -1.21 -10.82
N THR A 172 3.98 -2.29 -11.57
CA THR A 172 2.89 -2.46 -12.52
C THR A 172 2.28 -3.85 -12.36
N GLY A 173 0.99 -3.91 -12.00
CA GLY A 173 0.38 -5.14 -11.52
C GLY A 173 1.16 -5.72 -10.33
N ASN A 174 1.65 -6.95 -10.46
CA ASN A 174 2.45 -7.64 -9.44
C ASN A 174 3.97 -7.58 -9.70
N ARG A 175 4.43 -6.78 -10.67
CA ARG A 175 5.85 -6.72 -11.06
C ARG A 175 6.47 -5.40 -10.67
N ARG A 176 7.65 -5.46 -10.05
CA ARG A 176 8.55 -4.32 -9.89
C ARG A 176 9.44 -4.20 -11.12
N MET A 177 9.62 -3.00 -11.63
CA MET A 177 10.49 -2.69 -12.77
C MET A 177 11.26 -1.39 -12.50
N LEU A 178 12.28 -1.13 -13.33
CA LEU A 178 13.00 0.14 -13.34
C LEU A 178 12.75 0.87 -14.67
N LEU A 179 12.69 2.20 -14.61
CA LEU A 179 12.75 3.07 -15.77
C LEU A 179 14.04 3.89 -15.68
N SER A 180 14.92 3.74 -16.65
CA SER A 180 16.11 4.59 -16.79
C SER A 180 15.73 5.88 -17.51
N VAL A 181 16.10 7.02 -16.96
CA VAL A 181 15.74 8.36 -17.45
C VAL A 181 17.01 9.17 -17.62
N PRO A 182 17.45 9.43 -18.88
CA PRO A 182 18.54 10.35 -19.14
C PRO A 182 18.14 11.79 -18.79
N VAL A 183 18.91 12.46 -17.95
CA VAL A 183 18.64 13.83 -17.47
C VAL A 183 19.82 14.74 -17.79
N TYR A 184 19.50 15.92 -18.33
CA TYR A 184 20.43 17.02 -18.51
C TYR A 184 20.12 18.16 -17.53
N TYR A 185 21.17 18.76 -16.97
CA TYR A 185 21.13 19.90 -16.07
C TYR A 185 21.74 21.14 -16.72
N SER A 186 20.99 22.25 -16.75
CA SER A 186 21.43 23.48 -17.41
C SER A 186 22.59 24.19 -16.70
N GLY A 187 22.92 23.82 -15.46
CA GLY A 187 23.92 24.49 -14.66
C GLY A 187 23.34 25.62 -13.80
N LYS A 188 24.15 26.11 -12.86
CA LYS A 188 23.75 27.15 -11.91
C LYS A 188 23.44 28.48 -12.60
N ASP A 189 24.26 28.85 -13.58
CA ASP A 189 24.16 30.14 -14.28
C ASP A 189 23.01 30.19 -15.28
N ALA A 190 22.48 29.02 -15.69
CA ALA A 190 21.37 28.90 -16.63
C ALA A 190 20.05 28.52 -15.95
N GLY A 191 19.86 28.98 -14.70
CA GLY A 191 18.58 28.89 -13.98
C GLY A 191 18.28 27.54 -13.34
N LYS A 192 19.27 26.65 -13.18
CA LYS A 192 19.15 25.37 -12.45
C LYS A 192 18.00 24.47 -12.96
N ARG A 193 17.84 24.37 -14.27
CA ARG A 193 16.74 23.62 -14.92
C ARG A 193 17.18 22.21 -15.29
N PHE A 194 16.21 21.31 -15.35
CA PHE A 194 16.39 19.94 -15.83
C PHE A 194 15.53 19.69 -17.07
N VAL A 195 15.99 18.76 -17.89
CA VAL A 195 15.24 18.24 -19.03
C VAL A 195 15.59 16.77 -19.22
N VAL A 196 14.65 15.97 -19.71
CA VAL A 196 14.93 14.61 -20.14
C VAL A 196 15.70 14.67 -21.47
N SER A 197 16.94 14.21 -21.46
CA SER A 197 17.87 14.38 -22.58
C SER A 197 17.79 13.26 -23.63
N GLY A 198 17.05 12.19 -23.37
CA GLY A 198 16.93 11.05 -24.27
C GLY A 198 15.73 10.14 -23.94
N ARG A 199 15.49 9.14 -24.81
CA ARG A 199 14.41 8.17 -24.58
C ARG A 199 14.70 7.33 -23.33
N PRO A 200 13.71 7.15 -22.45
CA PRO A 200 13.88 6.30 -21.29
C PRO A 200 13.82 4.83 -21.70
N ALA A 201 14.47 3.95 -20.94
CA ALA A 201 14.42 2.51 -21.19
C ALA A 201 13.86 1.76 -19.98
N LEU A 202 12.98 0.81 -20.28
CA LEU A 202 12.38 -0.09 -19.29
C LEU A 202 13.35 -1.24 -18.99
N LEU A 203 13.64 -1.45 -17.72
CA LEU A 203 14.61 -2.43 -17.23
C LEU A 203 13.95 -3.36 -16.19
N PRO A 204 14.43 -4.61 -16.06
CA PRO A 204 13.99 -5.49 -14.98
C PRO A 204 14.39 -4.90 -13.62
N ALA A 205 13.64 -5.24 -12.57
CA ALA A 205 14.08 -4.95 -11.21
C ALA A 205 15.34 -5.77 -10.86
N PRO A 206 16.28 -5.22 -10.07
CA PRO A 206 17.44 -5.96 -9.60
C PRO A 206 17.03 -7.21 -8.81
N ALA A 207 17.82 -8.27 -8.95
CA ALA A 207 17.63 -9.49 -8.19
C ALA A 207 17.82 -9.21 -6.69
N VAL A 208 17.16 -10.03 -5.86
CA VAL A 208 17.40 -10.02 -4.42
C VAL A 208 18.87 -10.39 -4.18
N ALA A 209 19.53 -9.67 -3.28
CA ALA A 209 20.92 -9.94 -2.93
C ALA A 209 21.03 -11.26 -2.15
N ASP A 210 22.10 -12.00 -2.40
CA ASP A 210 22.46 -13.13 -1.56
C ASP A 210 22.85 -12.64 -0.16
N LEU A 211 22.34 -13.32 0.87
CA LEU A 211 22.57 -12.97 2.26
C LEU A 211 23.54 -13.98 2.90
N PRO A 212 24.83 -13.66 3.10
CA PRO A 212 25.83 -14.65 3.54
C PRO A 212 25.60 -15.11 4.97
N GLN A 213 25.40 -16.40 5.23
CA GLN A 213 25.13 -16.90 6.59
C GLN A 213 26.27 -16.54 7.57
N VAL A 214 25.89 -16.07 8.77
CA VAL A 214 26.83 -15.79 9.87
C VAL A 214 26.71 -16.94 10.86
N ALA A 215 27.84 -17.41 11.40
CA ALA A 215 27.84 -18.48 12.38
C ALA A 215 27.10 -18.07 13.67
N GLU A 216 26.36 -19.02 14.24
CA GLU A 216 25.69 -18.87 15.52
C GLU A 216 26.69 -18.63 16.65
N ALA A 217 26.40 -17.66 17.52
CA ALA A 217 27.12 -17.51 18.77
C ALA A 217 26.69 -18.62 19.74
N GLU A 218 27.61 -19.09 20.57
CA GLU A 218 27.29 -20.05 21.62
C GLU A 218 26.27 -19.45 22.60
N GLY A 219 25.18 -20.17 22.85
CA GLY A 219 24.06 -19.74 23.68
C GLY A 219 24.22 -20.15 25.15
N ASP A 220 23.61 -19.36 26.04
CA ASP A 220 23.46 -19.63 27.47
C ASP A 220 21.98 -19.86 27.80
N ASP A 221 21.55 -21.12 27.75
CA ASP A 221 20.16 -21.53 27.98
C ASP A 221 19.67 -21.25 29.40
N ALA A 222 20.57 -21.28 30.39
CA ALA A 222 20.23 -21.00 31.78
C ALA A 222 19.87 -19.52 31.95
N ALA A 223 20.67 -18.62 31.39
CA ALA A 223 20.37 -17.20 31.37
C ALA A 223 19.12 -16.88 30.53
N ALA A 224 18.91 -17.58 29.41
CA ALA A 224 17.68 -17.43 28.62
C ALA A 224 16.43 -17.81 29.42
N ALA A 225 16.47 -18.89 30.19
CA ALA A 225 15.37 -19.31 31.06
C ALA A 225 15.10 -18.30 32.20
N GLU A 226 16.15 -17.70 32.77
CA GLU A 226 16.03 -16.65 33.80
C GLU A 226 15.42 -15.34 33.25
N LEU A 227 15.81 -14.96 32.03
CA LEU A 227 15.36 -13.72 31.36
C LEU A 227 13.92 -13.81 30.84
N ARG A 228 13.48 -14.98 30.39
CA ARG A 228 12.18 -15.14 29.71
C ARG A 228 10.99 -14.52 30.46
N PRO A 229 10.69 -14.86 31.73
CA PRO A 229 9.55 -14.27 32.44
C PRO A 229 9.70 -12.75 32.65
N GLN A 230 10.93 -12.25 32.79
CA GLN A 230 11.21 -10.82 32.94
C GLN A 230 10.92 -10.08 31.62
N LEU A 231 11.33 -10.67 30.50
CA LEU A 231 11.06 -10.13 29.16
C LEU A 231 9.58 -10.16 28.81
N GLU A 232 8.83 -11.20 29.20
CA GLU A 232 7.37 -11.24 29.03
C GLU A 232 6.69 -10.07 29.78
N GLY A 233 7.10 -9.82 31.03
CA GLY A 233 6.63 -8.68 31.81
C GLY A 233 7.02 -7.32 31.20
N PHE A 234 8.28 -7.20 30.75
CA PHE A 234 8.79 -6.03 30.05
C PHE A 234 7.98 -5.73 28.79
N PHE A 235 7.82 -6.71 27.89
CA PHE A 235 7.14 -6.51 26.61
C PHE A 235 5.63 -6.24 26.78
N LYS A 236 5.01 -6.76 27.84
CA LYS A 236 3.65 -6.38 28.21
C LYS A 236 3.56 -4.89 28.58
N ALA A 237 4.43 -4.42 29.48
CA ALA A 237 4.47 -3.00 29.86
C ALA A 237 4.87 -2.10 28.67
N TYR A 238 5.76 -2.59 27.80
CA TYR A 238 6.22 -1.92 26.58
C TYR A 238 5.08 -1.74 25.56
N ALA A 239 4.20 -2.72 25.44
CA ALA A 239 2.99 -2.63 24.62
C ALA A 239 1.96 -1.67 25.22
N ASP A 240 1.59 -1.88 26.49
CA ASP A 240 0.48 -1.16 27.14
C ASP A 240 0.81 0.34 27.38
N GLY A 241 2.10 0.68 27.47
CA GLY A 241 2.55 2.03 27.80
C GLY A 241 2.48 2.35 29.30
N ASP A 242 2.43 1.33 30.15
CA ASP A 242 2.58 1.47 31.60
C ASP A 242 4.02 1.88 31.94
N THR A 243 4.26 3.19 32.05
CA THR A 243 5.59 3.73 32.33
C THR A 243 6.15 3.28 33.68
N VAL A 244 5.28 3.10 34.68
CA VAL A 244 5.68 2.62 36.02
C VAL A 244 6.01 1.13 35.96
N GLY A 245 5.21 0.35 35.25
CA GLY A 245 5.47 -1.07 34.99
C GLY A 245 6.74 -1.29 34.20
N LEU A 246 6.96 -0.49 33.15
CA LEU A 246 8.14 -0.57 32.29
C LEU A 246 9.42 -0.23 33.07
N GLN A 247 9.38 0.78 33.95
CA GLN A 247 10.52 1.16 34.78
C GLN A 247 11.01 0.03 35.71
N ARG A 248 10.16 -0.96 36.04
CA ARG A 248 10.56 -2.12 36.87
C ARG A 248 11.51 -3.07 36.17
N TYR A 249 11.50 -3.06 34.85
CA TYR A 249 12.30 -3.93 34.00
C TYR A 249 13.43 -3.17 33.31
N THR A 250 13.48 -1.84 33.45
CA THR A 250 14.48 -0.97 32.82
C THR A 250 15.62 -0.69 33.79
N ALA A 251 16.85 -0.60 33.27
CA ALA A 251 18.03 -0.29 34.08
C ALA A 251 17.85 1.03 34.87
N PRO A 252 18.40 1.13 36.10
CA PRO A 252 18.27 2.34 36.92
C PRO A 252 18.74 3.60 36.18
N GLY A 253 17.91 4.66 36.22
CA GLY A 253 18.20 5.93 35.55
C GLY A 253 17.98 5.93 34.03
N LYS A 254 17.55 4.80 33.44
CA LYS A 254 17.13 4.73 32.03
C LYS A 254 15.61 4.81 31.90
N SER A 255 15.16 5.32 30.75
CA SER A 255 13.77 5.36 30.34
C SER A 255 13.69 4.96 28.87
N LEU A 256 12.71 4.14 28.53
CA LEU A 256 12.49 3.65 27.18
C LEU A 256 11.12 4.11 26.68
N PRO A 257 11.00 4.52 25.40
CA PRO A 257 9.70 4.80 24.80
C PRO A 257 8.86 3.50 24.78
N SER A 258 7.53 3.62 24.80
CA SER A 258 6.62 2.48 24.71
C SER A 258 5.72 2.61 23.48
N PHE A 259 4.98 1.55 23.14
CA PHE A 259 3.98 1.60 22.08
C PHE A 259 2.68 2.31 22.48
N GLY A 260 2.49 2.65 23.77
CA GLY A 260 1.33 3.42 24.23
C GLY A 260 -0.03 2.78 23.90
N GLY A 261 -0.11 1.45 23.89
CA GLY A 261 -1.33 0.70 23.55
C GLY A 261 -1.60 0.55 22.06
N ALA A 262 -0.70 0.98 21.17
CA ALA A 262 -0.87 0.81 19.72
C ALA A 262 -0.84 -0.67 19.27
N VAL A 263 -0.23 -1.53 20.07
CA VAL A 263 -0.19 -2.99 19.91
C VAL A 263 -0.43 -3.65 21.26
N THR A 264 -0.81 -4.92 21.26
CA THR A 264 -0.91 -5.74 22.48
C THR A 264 0.17 -6.81 22.50
N PHE A 265 0.67 -7.15 23.68
CA PHE A 265 1.57 -8.28 23.81
C PHE A 265 0.82 -9.59 23.53
N GLY A 266 1.27 -10.34 22.53
CA GLY A 266 0.77 -11.68 22.23
C GLY A 266 1.63 -12.75 22.89
N GLN A 267 2.89 -12.86 22.48
CA GLN A 267 3.80 -13.90 22.97
C GLN A 267 5.27 -13.54 22.80
N LEU A 268 6.12 -13.94 23.75
CA LEU A 268 7.56 -14.03 23.56
C LEU A 268 7.90 -15.40 22.94
N LYS A 269 8.21 -15.43 21.64
CA LYS A 269 8.43 -16.65 20.87
C LYS A 269 9.80 -17.26 21.14
N SER A 270 10.86 -16.48 21.02
CA SER A 270 12.23 -16.93 21.27
C SER A 270 13.04 -15.88 22.04
N VAL A 271 14.04 -16.35 22.77
CA VAL A 271 15.07 -15.55 23.43
C VAL A 271 16.40 -16.27 23.21
N VAL A 272 17.35 -15.58 22.59
CA VAL A 272 18.72 -16.07 22.41
C VAL A 272 19.64 -15.19 23.23
N VAL A 273 20.34 -15.82 24.17
CA VAL A 273 21.29 -15.15 25.06
C VAL A 273 22.67 -15.72 24.75
N PRO A 274 23.59 -14.93 24.16
CA PRO A 274 24.97 -15.38 24.00
C PRO A 274 25.64 -15.60 25.36
N VAL A 275 26.62 -16.51 25.40
CA VAL A 275 27.54 -16.61 26.53
C VAL A 275 28.24 -15.28 26.77
N GLY A 276 28.32 -14.84 28.04
CA GLY A 276 28.86 -13.52 28.36
C GLY A 276 28.80 -13.16 29.83
N GLY A 277 29.26 -11.93 30.14
CA GLY A 277 29.30 -11.37 31.49
C GLY A 277 27.93 -10.90 32.00
N ALA A 278 27.97 -9.98 32.98
CA ALA A 278 26.76 -9.41 33.57
C ALA A 278 25.98 -8.50 32.61
N THR A 279 26.65 -7.89 31.64
CA THR A 279 26.01 -7.14 30.54
C THR A 279 26.05 -7.98 29.28
N ARG A 280 24.90 -8.17 28.63
CA ARG A 280 24.74 -9.01 27.44
C ARG A 280 23.90 -8.33 26.39
N GLU A 281 24.23 -8.56 25.13
CA GLU A 281 23.36 -8.25 24.00
C GLU A 281 22.59 -9.52 23.64
N ILE A 282 21.27 -9.47 23.72
CA ILE A 282 20.39 -10.63 23.50
C ILE A 282 19.45 -10.37 22.32
N GLN A 283 18.90 -11.44 21.75
CA GLN A 283 17.84 -11.34 20.74
C GLN A 283 16.54 -11.93 21.28
N ALA A 284 15.42 -11.29 20.96
CA ALA A 284 14.10 -11.77 21.32
C ALA A 284 13.14 -11.65 20.13
N VAL A 285 12.35 -12.68 19.85
CA VAL A 285 11.27 -12.61 18.87
C VAL A 285 9.95 -12.51 19.61
N VAL A 286 9.19 -11.46 19.33
CA VAL A 286 7.90 -11.16 19.98
C VAL A 286 6.81 -11.14 18.93
N SER A 287 5.66 -11.74 19.27
CA SER A 287 4.43 -11.65 18.52
C SER A 287 3.53 -10.61 19.15
N TRP A 288 3.23 -9.54 18.41
CA TRP A 288 2.30 -8.48 18.79
C TRP A 288 0.91 -8.75 18.24
N GLY A 289 -0.14 -8.44 19.01
CA GLY A 289 -1.49 -8.28 18.48
C GLY A 289 -1.65 -6.87 17.92
N VAL A 290 -2.09 -6.77 16.66
CA VAL A 290 -2.37 -5.49 16.01
C VAL A 290 -3.89 -5.29 16.00
N PRO A 291 -4.40 -4.23 16.65
CA PRO A 291 -5.83 -3.96 16.65
C PRO A 291 -6.31 -3.66 15.23
N ILE A 292 -7.51 -4.13 14.89
CA ILE A 292 -8.17 -3.72 13.65
C ILE A 292 -8.57 -2.25 13.84
N GLY A 293 -8.25 -1.40 12.87
CA GLY A 293 -8.83 -0.06 12.84
C GLY A 293 -10.36 -0.16 12.88
N ALA A 294 -11.03 0.71 13.64
CA ALA A 294 -12.48 0.69 13.75
C ALA A 294 -13.12 0.61 12.34
N PRO A 295 -14.08 -0.29 12.09
CA PRO A 295 -14.70 -0.40 10.77
C PRO A 295 -15.32 0.94 10.39
N ALA A 296 -14.91 1.47 9.23
CA ALA A 296 -15.69 2.50 8.58
C ALA A 296 -17.03 1.85 8.22
N THR A 297 -18.07 2.22 8.96
CA THR A 297 -19.47 1.81 8.80
C THR A 297 -19.77 0.31 8.97
N GLY A 298 -20.27 -0.04 10.16
CA GLY A 298 -21.59 -0.66 10.32
C GLY A 298 -21.83 -2.13 9.98
N ASP A 299 -21.01 -2.81 9.17
CA ASP A 299 -21.29 -4.19 8.77
C ASP A 299 -20.19 -5.15 9.26
N ALA A 300 -20.32 -5.57 10.52
CA ALA A 300 -19.45 -6.58 11.12
C ALA A 300 -19.92 -8.00 10.75
N ASN A 301 -19.57 -8.46 9.54
CA ASN A 301 -19.57 -9.89 9.26
C ASN A 301 -18.20 -10.46 9.68
N ALA A 302 -18.18 -11.20 10.80
CA ALA A 302 -17.01 -11.81 11.41
C ALA A 302 -16.35 -12.95 10.59
N ALA A 303 -16.66 -13.06 9.30
CA ALA A 303 -16.17 -14.11 8.40
C ALA A 303 -15.15 -13.61 7.36
N GLU A 304 -14.88 -12.30 7.30
CA GLU A 304 -13.82 -11.76 6.43
C GLU A 304 -12.46 -11.81 7.13
N PRO A 305 -11.36 -12.28 6.49
CA PRO A 305 -10.03 -12.33 7.08
C PRO A 305 -9.49 -10.97 7.58
N GLY A 306 -10.04 -9.85 7.10
CA GLY A 306 -9.70 -8.49 7.55
C GLY A 306 -10.47 -8.04 8.80
N ALA A 307 -11.42 -8.83 9.29
CA ALA A 307 -12.24 -8.56 10.47
C ALA A 307 -11.73 -9.27 11.75
N ALA A 308 -10.61 -10.00 11.66
CA ALA A 308 -9.88 -10.54 12.81
C ALA A 308 -8.58 -9.76 13.05
N GLY A 309 -8.25 -9.49 14.31
CA GLY A 309 -6.99 -8.83 14.68
C GLY A 309 -5.79 -9.64 14.17
N GLY A 310 -4.77 -8.95 13.66
CA GLY A 310 -3.57 -9.58 13.12
C GLY A 310 -2.53 -9.85 14.21
N HIS A 311 -1.64 -10.82 13.95
CA HIS A 311 -0.41 -10.98 14.72
C HIS A 311 0.80 -10.54 13.89
N LEU A 312 1.71 -9.78 14.50
CA LEU A 312 2.94 -9.30 13.88
C LEU A 312 4.15 -9.81 14.66
N GLU A 313 4.99 -10.60 14.01
CA GLU A 313 6.25 -11.05 14.59
C GLU A 313 7.36 -10.03 14.35
N GLN A 314 8.06 -9.65 15.42
CA GLN A 314 9.18 -8.72 15.35
C GLN A 314 10.35 -9.24 16.17
N ALA A 315 11.54 -9.15 15.59
CA ALA A 315 12.79 -9.47 16.26
C ALA A 315 13.40 -8.20 16.84
N TYR A 316 13.81 -8.29 18.11
CA TYR A 316 14.44 -7.24 18.87
C TYR A 316 15.83 -7.67 19.30
N ARG A 317 16.69 -6.67 19.42
CA ARG A 317 17.98 -6.78 20.09
C ARG A 317 17.93 -5.90 21.32
N LEU A 318 18.27 -6.48 22.47
CA LEU A 318 18.23 -5.81 23.76
C LEU A 318 19.61 -5.85 24.40
N THR A 319 20.00 -4.76 25.04
CA THR A 319 21.10 -4.77 25.99
C THR A 319 20.51 -5.02 27.36
N VAL A 320 20.94 -6.09 28.03
CA VAL A 320 20.48 -6.45 29.37
C VAL A 320 21.65 -6.47 30.35
N GLU A 321 21.38 -6.06 31.58
CA GLU A 321 22.34 -6.06 32.68
C GLU A 321 21.81 -6.86 33.86
N LYS A 322 22.61 -7.80 34.36
CA LYS A 322 22.32 -8.56 35.57
C LYS A 322 22.78 -7.77 36.79
N GLN A 323 21.84 -7.41 37.66
CA GLN A 323 22.08 -6.79 38.95
C GLN A 323 21.51 -7.69 40.06
N GLY A 324 22.39 -8.39 40.78
CA GLY A 324 22.00 -9.44 41.71
C GLY A 324 21.32 -10.60 40.96
N ASP A 325 20.10 -10.94 41.37
CA ASP A 325 19.29 -12.02 40.78
C ASP A 325 18.26 -11.53 39.75
N LYS A 326 18.41 -10.29 39.27
CA LYS A 326 17.48 -9.67 38.31
C LYS A 326 18.22 -9.14 37.10
N TRP A 327 17.52 -9.19 35.97
CA TRP A 327 17.98 -8.63 34.71
C TRP A 327 17.19 -7.37 34.40
N TYR A 328 17.89 -6.36 33.91
CA TYR A 328 17.30 -5.09 33.53
C TYR A 328 17.64 -4.78 32.08
N VAL A 329 16.65 -4.26 31.35
CA VAL A 329 16.81 -3.81 29.97
C VAL A 329 17.41 -2.40 29.99
N ASP A 330 18.58 -2.24 29.40
CA ASP A 330 19.25 -0.95 29.24
C ASP A 330 18.85 -0.25 27.92
N ASP A 331 18.72 -1.02 26.84
CA ASP A 331 18.40 -0.54 25.49
C ASP A 331 17.58 -1.57 24.71
N ILE A 332 16.77 -1.10 23.76
CA ILE A 332 16.00 -1.92 22.83
C ILE A 332 16.00 -1.33 21.42
N ARG A 333 16.23 -2.18 20.42
CA ARG A 333 16.22 -1.80 19.00
C ARG A 333 15.78 -2.97 18.13
N GLY A 334 15.47 -2.69 16.86
CA GLY A 334 15.23 -3.74 15.87
C GLY A 334 16.43 -4.68 15.77
N ALA A 335 16.18 -5.98 15.69
CA ALA A 335 17.24 -6.96 15.52
C ALA A 335 18.02 -6.70 14.22
N GLY A 336 19.33 -6.94 14.27
CA GLY A 336 20.17 -6.93 13.08
C GLY A 336 20.01 -8.22 12.28
N ARG A 337 21.10 -8.66 11.64
CA ARG A 337 21.14 -10.01 11.09
C ARG A 337 20.92 -10.99 12.24
N ALA A 338 19.95 -11.89 12.10
CA ALA A 338 19.79 -13.00 13.04
C ALA A 338 21.13 -13.73 13.08
N VAL A 339 21.68 -13.85 14.28
CA VAL A 339 22.77 -14.78 14.56
C VAL A 339 22.00 -16.01 15.03
N GLY A 340 21.80 -16.93 14.11
CA GLY A 340 20.91 -18.06 14.24
C GLY A 340 21.15 -19.01 13.08
#